data_AF-R6YY15-F1
#
_entry.id   AF-R6YY15-F1
#
_cell.length_a   1.000
_cell.length_b   1.000
_cell.length_c   1.000
_cell.angle_alpha   90.00
_cell.angle_beta   90.00
_cell.angle_gamma   90.00
#
_symmetry.space_group_name_H-M   'P 1'
#
loop_
_entity.id
_entity.type
_entity.pdbx_description
1 polymer ?
#
loop_
_entity_poly.entity_id
_entity_poly.type
_entity_poly.pdbx_seq_one_letter_code
_entity_poly.pdbx_strand_id
1 'polypeptide(L)'
;MLIVFKKATFIKNPILLIIIAISLPVYCVGRNNLKSDTIISSIIQTTDTITKRKPLNEIRFNGWERSDWLDNEYIRTLRKYLDNYNNGIVSNPALDPYREQIKGQFAVYDINPYLLGGALIRITFLDMPDRVFSSWIYSNVDEKKEIVESYEFRSISIEEETTDMTKEDILQAIKEMEGLKLW
;
A
#
# COMPACT_ATOMS: atom_id res chain seq x y z
N MET A 1 -0.22 5.52 -4.24
CA MET A 1 -0.11 6.89 -4.71
C MET A 1 0.61 7.67 -3.63
N LEU A 2 1.84 8.13 -3.89
CA LEU A 2 2.62 8.89 -2.92
C LEU A 2 1.91 10.25 -2.68
N ILE A 3 1.24 10.42 -1.55
CA ILE A 3 0.72 11.73 -1.08
C ILE A 3 1.94 12.47 -0.51
N VAL A 4 2.84 12.89 -1.40
CA VAL A 4 4.16 13.34 -0.97
C VAL A 4 4.04 14.64 -0.20
N PHE A 5 4.10 14.56 1.12
CA PHE A 5 4.51 15.67 1.95
C PHE A 5 6.05 15.80 1.90
N LYS A 6 6.60 16.05 0.71
CA LYS A 6 8.03 16.36 0.62
C LYS A 6 8.20 17.84 0.92
N LYS A 7 8.68 18.15 2.12
CA LYS A 7 9.47 19.37 2.30
C LYS A 7 10.63 19.25 1.30
N ALA A 8 10.78 20.22 0.41
CA ALA A 8 11.85 20.20 -0.59
C ALA A 8 13.21 20.41 0.10
N THR A 9 13.76 19.36 0.69
CA THR A 9 15.15 19.31 1.12
C THR A 9 16.01 18.97 -0.08
N PHE A 10 16.68 19.99 -0.59
CA PHE A 10 17.73 19.90 -1.60
C PHE A 10 18.91 19.15 -1.01
N ILE A 11 18.91 17.82 -1.06
CA ILE A 11 20.06 16.99 -0.68
C ILE A 11 20.80 16.62 -1.97
N LYS A 12 21.98 17.23 -2.12
CA LYS A 12 23.01 16.84 -3.09
C LYS A 12 23.45 15.39 -2.84
N ASN A 13 23.74 14.68 -3.92
CA ASN A 13 24.61 13.50 -4.06
C ASN A 13 23.96 12.12 -4.32
N PRO A 14 24.65 11.27 -5.10
CA PRO A 14 24.09 10.76 -6.34
C PRO A 14 23.70 9.28 -6.27
N ILE A 15 22.89 8.91 -7.25
CA ILE A 15 22.43 7.57 -7.60
C ILE A 15 23.61 6.58 -7.63
N LEU A 16 23.60 5.60 -6.72
CA LEU A 16 24.41 4.38 -6.85
C LEU A 16 23.57 3.35 -7.63
N LEU A 17 23.74 3.34 -8.95
CA LEU A 17 23.21 2.31 -9.84
C LEU A 17 24.08 1.06 -9.72
N ILE A 18 23.63 0.06 -8.98
CA ILE A 18 24.25 -1.27 -8.97
C ILE A 18 23.78 -2.01 -10.23
N ILE A 19 24.65 -2.03 -11.26
CA ILE A 19 24.47 -2.88 -12.43
C ILE A 19 24.89 -4.30 -12.04
N ILE A 20 23.92 -5.19 -11.84
CA ILE A 20 24.19 -6.62 -11.73
C ILE A 20 24.35 -7.16 -13.16
N ALA A 21 25.59 -7.32 -13.59
CA ALA A 21 25.92 -8.02 -14.83
C ALA A 21 25.67 -9.52 -14.62
N ILE A 22 24.61 -10.05 -15.24
CA ILE A 22 24.36 -11.50 -15.30
C ILE A 22 25.26 -12.06 -16.41
N SER A 23 26.38 -12.67 -16.03
CA SER A 23 27.17 -13.51 -16.93
C SER A 23 26.47 -14.85 -17.12
N LEU A 24 25.89 -15.09 -18.30
CA LEU A 24 25.43 -16.41 -18.72
C LEU A 24 26.63 -17.30 -19.09
N PRO A 25 26.80 -18.50 -18.53
CA PRO A 25 27.70 -19.48 -19.11
C PRO A 25 27.05 -20.08 -20.37
N VAL A 26 27.76 -19.93 -21.49
CA VAL A 26 27.50 -20.64 -22.74
C VAL A 26 27.70 -22.13 -22.49
N TYR A 27 26.62 -22.92 -22.57
CA TYR A 27 26.71 -24.35 -22.82
C TYR A 27 26.12 -24.65 -24.20
N CYS A 28 27.02 -24.94 -25.14
CA CYS A 28 26.69 -25.60 -26.40
C CYS A 28 26.33 -27.07 -26.10
N VAL A 29 25.09 -27.48 -26.36
CA VAL A 29 24.75 -28.91 -26.49
C VAL A 29 23.74 -29.09 -27.63
N GLY A 30 24.19 -29.80 -28.66
CA GLY A 30 23.46 -30.83 -29.41
C GLY A 30 22.05 -30.53 -29.94
N ARG A 31 21.97 -30.20 -31.23
CA ARG A 31 20.75 -30.29 -32.05
C ARG A 31 20.33 -31.76 -32.21
N ASN A 32 19.24 -32.17 -31.56
CA ASN A 32 18.49 -33.37 -31.90
C ASN A 32 17.06 -32.97 -32.27
N ASN A 33 16.74 -33.05 -33.57
CA ASN A 33 15.39 -32.87 -34.11
C ASN A 33 14.53 -34.08 -33.73
N LEU A 34 13.50 -33.91 -32.89
CA LEU A 34 12.36 -34.84 -32.81
C LEU A 34 11.17 -34.21 -32.05
N LYS A 35 10.12 -33.90 -32.83
CA LYS A 35 8.70 -33.73 -32.43
C LYS A 35 8.39 -32.76 -31.29
N SER A 36 8.39 -31.46 -31.59
CA SER A 36 7.91 -30.39 -30.69
C SER A 36 6.52 -29.84 -31.06
N ASP A 37 6.04 -30.11 -32.28
CA ASP A 37 4.85 -29.42 -32.81
C ASP A 37 3.52 -29.96 -32.25
N THR A 38 3.47 -31.23 -31.84
CA THR A 38 2.23 -31.83 -31.34
C THR A 38 1.91 -31.44 -29.89
N ILE A 39 2.95 -31.28 -29.05
CA ILE A 39 2.80 -30.96 -27.62
C ILE A 39 2.45 -29.47 -27.43
N ILE A 40 3.00 -28.58 -28.27
CA ILE A 40 2.66 -27.15 -28.23
C ILE A 40 1.18 -26.92 -28.59
N SER A 41 0.63 -27.67 -29.54
CA SER A 41 -0.78 -27.50 -29.92
C SER A 41 -1.75 -27.87 -28.78
N SER A 42 -1.44 -28.91 -27.98
CA SER A 42 -2.27 -29.31 -26.84
C SER A 42 -2.14 -28.38 -25.63
N ILE A 43 -0.96 -27.75 -25.45
CA ILE A 43 -0.75 -26.75 -24.37
C ILE A 43 -1.47 -25.44 -24.71
N ILE A 44 -1.51 -25.05 -25.99
CA ILE A 44 -2.23 -23.83 -26.40
C ILE A 44 -3.74 -24.01 -26.23
N GLN A 45 -4.28 -25.20 -26.51
CA GLN A 45 -5.72 -25.47 -26.38
C GLN A 45 -6.25 -25.64 -24.95
N THR A 46 -5.39 -25.75 -23.93
CA THR A 46 -5.83 -25.81 -22.52
C THR A 46 -5.91 -24.44 -21.84
N THR A 47 -5.58 -23.36 -22.57
CA THR A 47 -5.62 -21.99 -22.02
C THR A 47 -7.02 -21.36 -22.08
N ASP A 48 -7.99 -22.01 -22.75
CA ASP A 48 -9.26 -21.38 -23.16
C ASP A 48 -10.49 -21.66 -22.28
N THR A 49 -10.30 -22.02 -21.00
CA THR A 49 -11.41 -22.09 -20.02
C THR A 49 -11.11 -21.50 -18.64
N ILE A 50 -9.96 -20.84 -18.43
CA ILE A 50 -9.81 -19.94 -17.28
C ILE A 50 -10.59 -18.69 -17.65
N THR A 51 -11.82 -18.58 -17.16
CA THR A 51 -12.62 -17.34 -17.23
C THR A 51 -11.69 -16.15 -17.01
N LYS A 52 -11.73 -15.14 -17.91
CA LYS A 52 -11.00 -13.87 -17.82
C LYS A 52 -11.43 -13.09 -16.55
N ARG A 53 -11.13 -13.62 -15.36
CA ARG A 53 -11.43 -12.97 -14.09
C ARG A 53 -10.45 -11.83 -13.90
N LYS A 54 -10.97 -10.67 -13.52
CA LYS A 54 -10.14 -9.52 -13.19
C LYS A 54 -9.21 -9.87 -12.03
N PRO A 55 -7.93 -9.45 -12.06
CA PRO A 55 -7.08 -9.47 -10.89
C PRO A 55 -7.74 -8.76 -9.71
N LEU A 56 -7.56 -9.24 -8.48
CA LEU A 56 -8.25 -8.67 -7.31
C LEU A 56 -8.00 -7.18 -7.12
N ASN A 57 -6.82 -6.67 -7.47
CA ASN A 57 -6.52 -5.24 -7.39
C ASN A 57 -7.20 -4.43 -8.49
N GLU A 58 -7.50 -5.04 -9.64
CA GLU A 58 -8.37 -4.42 -10.64
C GLU A 58 -9.80 -4.35 -10.08
N ILE A 59 -10.29 -5.39 -9.38
CA ILE A 59 -11.61 -5.31 -8.73
C ILE A 59 -11.66 -4.21 -7.65
N ARG A 60 -10.60 -4.08 -6.84
CA ARG A 60 -10.54 -3.12 -5.74
C ARG A 60 -10.39 -1.66 -6.17
N PHE A 61 -9.51 -1.42 -7.14
CA PHE A 61 -8.96 -0.08 -7.38
C PHE A 61 -9.10 0.38 -8.84
N ASN A 62 -9.72 -0.42 -9.72
CA ASN A 62 -9.92 0.02 -11.10
C ASN A 62 -10.79 1.29 -11.14
N GLY A 63 -10.32 2.28 -11.90
CA GLY A 63 -10.97 3.58 -11.99
C GLY A 63 -10.76 4.49 -10.79
N TRP A 64 -9.99 4.09 -9.77
CA TRP A 64 -9.67 5.00 -8.66
C TRP A 64 -8.82 6.17 -9.15
N GLU A 65 -9.29 7.37 -8.87
CA GLU A 65 -8.60 8.62 -9.07
C GLU A 65 -7.92 9.08 -7.77
N ARG A 66 -7.22 10.21 -7.84
CA ARG A 66 -6.51 10.77 -6.68
C ARG A 66 -7.45 10.98 -5.48
N SER A 67 -8.66 11.47 -5.70
CA SER A 67 -9.65 11.70 -4.66
C SER A 67 -10.04 10.43 -3.91
N ASP A 68 -10.16 9.30 -4.59
CA ASP A 68 -10.52 8.03 -3.97
C ASP A 68 -9.43 7.56 -3.01
N TRP A 69 -8.16 7.82 -3.32
CA TRP A 69 -7.05 7.53 -2.42
C TRP A 69 -7.00 8.45 -1.19
N LEU A 70 -7.58 9.66 -1.28
CA LEU A 70 -7.62 10.62 -0.17
C LEU A 70 -8.77 10.37 0.81
N ASP A 71 -9.87 9.78 0.33
CA ASP A 71 -11.06 9.51 1.13
C ASP A 71 -11.74 8.18 0.80
N ASN A 72 -11.41 7.12 1.52
CA ASN A 72 -11.94 5.77 1.29
C ASN A 72 -12.14 4.95 2.57
N GLU A 73 -12.79 3.80 2.40
CA GLU A 73 -13.11 2.87 3.49
C GLU A 73 -11.89 2.24 4.17
N TYR A 74 -10.73 2.17 3.49
CA TYR A 74 -9.51 1.68 4.16
C TYR A 74 -9.08 2.65 5.26
N ILE A 75 -9.11 3.96 5.00
CA ILE A 75 -8.76 4.96 6.01
C ILE A 75 -9.82 5.03 7.11
N ARG A 76 -11.12 4.94 6.77
CA ARG A 76 -12.20 4.86 7.78
C ARG A 76 -12.04 3.64 8.70
N THR A 77 -11.64 2.50 8.13
CA THR A 77 -11.38 1.28 8.91
C THR A 77 -10.22 1.48 9.88
N LEU A 78 -9.13 2.13 9.44
CA LEU A 78 -8.01 2.49 10.29
C LEU A 78 -8.43 3.45 11.42
N ARG A 79 -9.15 4.54 11.10
CA ARG A 79 -9.66 5.49 12.08
C ARG A 79 -10.52 4.81 13.14
N LYS A 80 -11.47 3.97 12.71
CA LYS A 80 -12.34 3.20 13.62
C LYS A 80 -11.53 2.28 14.55
N TYR A 81 -10.49 1.62 14.03
CA TYR A 81 -9.63 0.80 14.86
C TYR A 81 -8.90 1.62 15.92
N LEU A 82 -8.31 2.77 15.54
CA LEU A 82 -7.62 3.66 16.47
C LEU A 82 -8.59 4.23 17.53
N ASP A 83 -9.82 4.56 17.15
CA ASP A 83 -10.85 5.00 18.09
C ASP A 83 -11.23 3.90 19.09
N ASN A 84 -11.42 2.68 18.60
CA ASN A 84 -11.66 1.52 19.46
C ASN A 84 -10.48 1.27 20.42
N TYR A 85 -9.24 1.42 19.96
CA TYR A 85 -8.06 1.28 20.80
C TYR A 85 -8.03 2.37 21.89
N ASN A 86 -8.23 3.63 21.50
CA ASN A 86 -8.24 4.77 22.42
C ASN A 86 -9.37 4.67 23.47
N ASN A 87 -10.52 4.11 23.08
CA ASN A 87 -11.65 3.84 23.97
C ASN A 87 -11.49 2.55 24.80
N GLY A 88 -10.38 1.82 24.66
CA GLY A 88 -10.10 0.58 25.40
C GLY A 88 -10.96 -0.62 24.96
N ILE A 89 -11.61 -0.55 23.81
CA ILE A 89 -12.40 -1.65 23.22
C ILE A 89 -11.48 -2.75 22.66
N VAL A 90 -10.32 -2.35 22.13
CA VAL A 90 -9.27 -3.26 21.66
C VAL A 90 -7.94 -2.94 22.34
N SER A 91 -7.09 -3.95 22.49
CA SER A 91 -5.73 -3.81 23.00
C SER A 91 -4.71 -3.98 21.88
N ASN A 92 -3.64 -3.19 21.90
CA ASN A 92 -2.52 -3.33 20.99
C ASN A 92 -1.23 -2.88 21.68
N PRO A 93 -0.43 -3.83 22.21
CA PRO A 93 0.81 -3.51 22.91
C PRO A 93 1.84 -2.72 22.09
N ALA A 94 1.78 -2.80 20.75
CA ALA A 94 2.68 -2.04 19.89
C ALA A 94 2.38 -0.52 19.90
N LEU A 95 1.16 -0.15 20.28
CA LEU A 95 0.70 1.25 20.34
C LEU A 95 0.81 1.85 21.75
N ASP A 96 0.88 1.03 22.79
CA ASP A 96 0.90 1.46 24.19
C ASP A 96 1.96 2.52 24.51
N PRO A 97 3.20 2.44 23.99
CA PRO A 97 4.21 3.48 24.21
C PRO A 97 3.84 4.87 23.66
N TYR A 98 2.88 4.94 22.73
CA TYR A 98 2.49 6.16 22.01
C TYR A 98 1.05 6.59 22.32
N ARG A 99 0.42 5.96 23.32
CA ARG A 99 -1.02 6.08 23.59
C ARG A 99 -1.51 7.53 23.73
N GLU A 100 -0.71 8.42 24.32
CA GLU A 100 -1.09 9.82 24.48
C GLU A 100 -1.04 10.59 23.16
N GLN A 101 -0.03 10.32 22.32
CA GLN A 101 0.19 10.98 21.04
C GLN A 101 -0.81 10.53 19.96
N ILE A 102 -1.26 9.26 20.01
CA ILE A 102 -2.15 8.68 18.99
C ILE A 102 -3.64 8.85 19.28
N LYS A 103 -4.00 9.57 20.35
CA LYS A 103 -5.38 10.02 20.62
C LYS A 103 -5.84 11.08 19.61
N GLY A 104 -4.89 11.84 19.08
CA GLY A 104 -5.14 12.96 18.20
C GLY A 104 -5.53 12.56 16.77
N GLN A 105 -5.58 13.59 15.93
CA GLN A 105 -5.80 13.43 14.50
C GLN A 105 -4.52 12.99 13.79
N PHE A 106 -4.67 12.29 12.68
CA PHE A 106 -3.55 11.92 11.81
C PHE A 106 -3.76 12.38 10.38
N ALA A 107 -2.65 12.53 9.65
CA ALA A 107 -2.64 12.70 8.20
C ALA A 107 -2.15 11.42 7.53
N VAL A 108 -2.70 11.11 6.35
CA VAL A 108 -2.21 9.99 5.52
C VAL A 108 -1.01 10.46 4.72
N TYR A 109 0.18 9.99 5.11
CA TYR A 109 1.44 10.27 4.45
C TYR A 109 1.55 9.55 3.09
N ASP A 110 1.07 8.32 3.00
CA ASP A 110 1.07 7.55 1.76
C ASP A 110 0.05 6.41 1.84
N ILE A 111 -0.50 6.01 0.69
CA ILE A 111 -1.40 4.86 0.60
C ILE A 111 -1.21 4.15 -0.74
N ASN A 112 -0.98 2.84 -0.68
CA ASN A 112 -0.76 2.00 -1.86
C ASN A 112 -1.47 0.66 -1.74
N PRO A 113 -1.81 0.01 -2.87
CA PRO A 113 -2.12 -1.41 -2.85
C PRO A 113 -1.01 -2.21 -2.17
N TYR A 114 -1.36 -3.20 -1.36
CA TYR A 114 -0.39 -4.00 -0.61
C TYR A 114 -0.31 -5.45 -1.07
N LEU A 115 0.86 -6.06 -0.86
CA LEU A 115 1.07 -7.49 -1.09
C LEU A 115 0.13 -8.26 -0.16
N LEU A 116 -0.59 -9.24 -0.71
CA LEU A 116 -1.69 -9.97 -0.05
C LEU A 116 -3.04 -9.23 0.02
N GLY A 117 -3.21 -8.11 -0.70
CA GLY A 117 -4.51 -7.48 -0.92
C GLY A 117 -4.86 -6.38 0.07
N GLY A 118 -5.78 -5.51 -0.35
CA GLY A 118 -6.13 -4.29 0.37
C GLY A 118 -5.09 -3.19 0.21
N ALA A 119 -4.91 -2.37 1.24
CA ALA A 119 -4.06 -1.17 1.20
C ALA A 119 -3.08 -1.11 2.38
N LEU A 120 -1.85 -0.68 2.09
CA LEU A 120 -0.88 -0.23 3.07
C LEU A 120 -1.03 1.27 3.19
N ILE A 121 -1.32 1.74 4.41
CA ILE A 121 -1.54 3.14 4.74
C ILE A 121 -0.43 3.56 5.68
N ARG A 122 0.33 4.57 5.27
CA ARG A 122 1.33 5.22 6.09
C ARG A 122 0.75 6.52 6.62
N ILE A 123 0.78 6.70 7.92
CA ILE A 123 0.20 7.86 8.61
C ILE A 123 1.22 8.52 9.51
N THR A 124 1.01 9.80 9.80
CA THR A 124 1.69 10.50 10.87
C THR A 124 0.65 11.23 11.74
N PHE A 125 0.85 11.20 13.05
CA PHE A 125 -0.05 11.86 13.99
C PHE A 125 0.33 13.32 14.15
N LEU A 126 -0.66 14.19 14.28
CA LEU A 126 -0.44 15.63 14.37
C LEU A 126 0.39 16.04 15.61
N ASP A 127 0.28 15.26 16.69
CA ASP A 127 1.01 15.50 17.94
C ASP A 127 2.32 14.70 18.02
N MET A 128 2.67 13.96 16.96
CA MET A 128 3.97 13.30 16.79
C MET A 128 4.33 13.23 15.29
N PRO A 129 4.53 14.40 14.64
CA PRO A 129 4.61 14.51 13.18
C PRO A 129 5.92 13.95 12.59
N ASP A 130 6.93 13.76 13.43
CA ASP A 130 8.24 13.21 13.06
C ASP A 130 8.26 11.69 12.92
N ARG A 131 7.18 11.00 13.33
CA ARG A 131 7.08 9.54 13.30
C ARG A 131 6.06 9.07 12.26
N VAL A 132 6.42 7.98 11.59
CA VAL A 132 5.54 7.30 10.63
C VAL A 132 5.03 5.99 11.21
N PHE A 133 3.73 5.76 11.08
CA PHE A 133 3.11 4.47 11.33
C PHE A 133 2.64 3.88 10.01
N SER A 134 2.71 2.56 9.91
CA SER A 134 2.31 1.81 8.74
C SER A 134 1.26 0.82 9.15
N SER A 135 0.11 0.86 8.47
CA SER A 135 -1.03 0.01 8.75
C SER A 135 -1.46 -0.73 7.51
N TRP A 136 -1.78 -2.00 7.68
CA TRP A 136 -2.36 -2.81 6.63
C TRP A 136 -3.86 -3.00 6.89
N ILE A 137 -4.67 -2.59 5.92
CA ILE A 137 -6.10 -2.84 5.88
C ILE A 137 -6.39 -3.76 4.71
N TYR A 138 -6.89 -4.96 5.00
CA TYR A 138 -7.29 -5.94 3.99
C TYR A 138 -8.72 -5.63 3.50
N SER A 139 -9.03 -5.95 2.25
CA SER A 139 -10.39 -5.90 1.71
C SER A 139 -10.81 -7.24 1.12
N ASN A 140 -11.94 -7.75 1.59
CA ASN A 140 -12.55 -8.98 1.09
C ASN A 140 -13.28 -8.71 -0.23
N VAL A 141 -13.04 -9.54 -1.23
CA VAL A 141 -13.55 -9.34 -2.59
C VAL A 141 -14.40 -10.54 -2.99
N ASP A 142 -15.63 -10.30 -3.42
CA ASP A 142 -16.41 -11.29 -4.15
C ASP A 142 -16.00 -11.25 -5.62
N GLU A 143 -15.12 -12.17 -6.02
CA GLU A 143 -14.63 -12.29 -7.41
C GLU A 143 -15.74 -12.58 -8.43
N LYS A 144 -16.87 -13.18 -8.03
CA LYS A 144 -17.97 -13.48 -8.96
C LYS A 144 -18.80 -12.25 -9.24
N LYS A 145 -19.01 -11.41 -8.21
CA LYS A 145 -19.74 -10.14 -8.34
C LYS A 145 -18.84 -8.96 -8.74
N GLU A 146 -17.51 -9.15 -8.68
CA GLU A 146 -16.50 -8.12 -8.88
C GLU A 146 -16.71 -6.90 -7.95
N ILE A 147 -16.96 -7.15 -6.67
CA ILE A 147 -17.14 -6.09 -5.65
C ILE A 147 -16.30 -6.34 -4.40
N VAL A 148 -15.97 -5.25 -3.69
CA VAL A 148 -15.42 -5.31 -2.34
C VAL A 148 -16.58 -5.45 -1.35
N GLU A 149 -16.57 -6.49 -0.53
CA GLU A 149 -17.64 -6.78 0.45
C GLU A 149 -17.38 -6.14 1.82
N SER A 150 -16.12 -6.12 2.25
CA SER A 150 -15.75 -5.64 3.58
C SER A 150 -14.28 -5.26 3.68
N TYR A 151 -13.95 -4.54 4.76
CA TYR A 151 -12.62 -4.08 5.10
C TYR A 151 -12.25 -4.58 6.50
N GLU A 152 -11.01 -5.00 6.68
CA GLU A 152 -10.51 -5.60 7.90
C GLU A 152 -9.15 -5.01 8.26
N PHE A 153 -9.05 -4.46 9.48
CA PHE A 153 -7.77 -4.08 10.05
C PHE A 153 -6.90 -5.31 10.29
N ARG A 154 -5.66 -5.31 9.77
CA ARG A 154 -4.70 -6.42 9.95
C ARG A 154 -3.58 -6.07 10.91
N SER A 155 -2.98 -4.90 10.75
CA SER A 155 -1.85 -4.49 11.58
C SER A 155 -1.65 -2.99 11.55
N ILE A 156 -0.92 -2.52 12.57
CA ILE A 156 -0.26 -1.22 12.59
C ILE A 156 1.05 -1.36 13.34
N SER A 157 2.12 -0.78 12.81
CA SER A 157 3.43 -0.72 13.45
C SER A 157 4.06 0.64 13.21
N ILE A 158 4.95 1.04 14.12
CA ILE A 158 5.80 2.20 13.90
C ILE A 158 6.92 1.82 12.94
N GLU A 159 7.23 2.71 12.01
CA GLU A 159 8.34 2.54 11.07
C GLU A 159 9.64 3.07 11.70
N GLU A 160 10.78 2.56 11.25
CA GLU A 160 12.09 3.14 11.54
C GLU A 160 12.28 4.49 10.83
N GLU A 161 11.59 4.68 9.70
CA GLU A 161 11.56 5.95 8.98
C GLU A 161 10.95 7.05 9.86
N THR A 162 11.65 8.17 9.89
CA THR A 162 11.20 9.42 10.50
C THR A 162 10.99 10.47 9.43
N THR A 163 10.25 11.53 9.76
CA THR A 163 10.05 12.67 8.88
C THR A 163 10.53 13.95 9.54
N ASP A 164 10.97 14.93 8.75
CA ASP A 164 11.28 16.28 9.23
C ASP A 164 10.03 17.18 9.26
N MET A 165 8.83 16.59 9.15
CA MET A 165 7.59 17.35 9.13
C MET A 165 7.26 17.89 10.51
N THR A 166 6.84 19.15 10.53
CA THR A 166 6.22 19.76 11.70
C THR A 166 4.69 19.67 11.62
N LYS A 167 4.04 19.92 12.74
CA LYS A 167 2.58 20.08 12.81
C LYS A 167 2.09 21.14 11.83
N GLU A 168 2.82 22.25 11.72
CA GLU A 168 2.54 23.36 10.82
C GLU A 168 2.66 22.94 9.35
N ASP A 169 3.68 22.13 9.01
CA ASP A 169 3.85 21.60 7.65
C ASP A 169 2.65 20.72 7.24
N ILE A 170 2.15 19.85 8.13
CA ILE A 170 0.96 19.03 7.89
C ILE A 170 -0.27 19.92 7.65
N LEU A 171 -0.51 20.88 8.54
CA LEU A 171 -1.67 21.77 8.45
C LEU A 171 -1.63 22.66 7.20
N GLN A 172 -0.43 23.08 6.77
CA GLN A 172 -0.27 23.85 5.55
C GLN A 172 -0.61 23.02 4.31
N ALA A 173 -0.11 21.78 4.23
CA ALA A 173 -0.41 20.89 3.12
C ALA A 173 -1.91 20.58 2.98
N ILE A 174 -2.65 20.43 4.08
CA ILE A 174 -4.12 20.28 4.04
C ILE A 174 -4.83 21.49 3.44
N LYS A 175 -4.30 22.71 3.65
CA LYS A 175 -4.88 23.92 3.06
C LYS A 175 -4.60 24.02 1.57
N GLU A 176 -3.44 23.54 1.13
CA GLU A 176 -2.97 23.66 -0.26
C GLU A 176 -3.46 22.53 -1.16
N MET A 177 -3.71 21.34 -0.60
CA MET A 177 -4.09 20.15 -1.35
C MET A 177 -5.56 19.82 -1.15
N GLU A 178 -6.38 20.08 -2.16
CA GLU A 178 -7.79 19.72 -2.16
C GLU A 178 -8.00 18.22 -1.91
N GLY A 179 -8.93 17.90 -1.00
CA GLY A 179 -9.27 16.53 -0.60
C GLY A 179 -8.37 15.93 0.49
N LEU A 180 -7.17 16.48 0.73
CA LEU A 180 -6.35 16.08 1.87
C LEU A 180 -7.01 16.57 3.16
N LYS A 181 -7.10 15.71 4.17
CA LYS A 181 -7.74 16.03 5.46
C LYS A 181 -7.07 15.33 6.63
N LEU A 182 -7.37 15.84 7.82
CA LEU A 182 -7.10 15.16 9.08
C LEU A 182 -8.18 14.11 9.35
N TRP A 183 -7.74 12.96 9.83
CA TRP A 183 -8.56 11.83 10.23
C TRP A 183 -8.57 11.65 11.74
#